data_AF-B6H8F5-F1
#
_entry.id   AF-B6H8F5-F1
#
_cell.length_a   1.000
_cell.length_b   1.000
_cell.length_c   1.000
_cell.angle_alpha   90.00
_cell.angle_beta   90.00
_cell.angle_gamma   90.00
#
_symmetry.space_group_name_H-M   'P 1'
#
loop_
_entity.id
_entity.type
_entity.pdbx_description
1 polymer ?
#
loop_
_entity_poly.entity_id
_entity_poly.type
_entity_poly.pdbx_seq_one_letter_code
_entity_poly.pdbx_strand_id
1 'polypeptide(L)'
;EKYKKSDFGKCPRVMCDGHALLPLGESDLPNVSTVKLYCPKCEDIYNPKSSRHSSIDGAYFGTSFHSILFQVYPALNPEKSSRRYEPRIYGFKVHAAAALARYQDHQREELKWRLAEADIHHKFIEDSDSDDDAFEYDDDYAESHAVSAKHDKILGDAASTRMNVAK
;
A
#
# COMPACT_ATOMS: atom_id res chain seq x y z
N GLU A 1 -4.89 24.37 -1.25
CA GLU A 1 -6.20 24.72 -0.65
C GLU A 1 -7.28 23.65 -0.79
N LYS A 2 -7.94 23.46 -1.96
CA LYS A 2 -9.07 22.50 -2.11
C LYS A 2 -8.75 21.06 -1.67
N TYR A 3 -7.56 20.57 -2.01
CA TYR A 3 -7.08 19.25 -1.59
C TYR A 3 -6.97 19.12 -0.06
N LYS A 4 -6.38 20.12 0.62
CA LYS A 4 -6.25 20.15 2.09
C LYS A 4 -7.61 20.14 2.80
N LYS A 5 -8.61 20.79 2.20
CA LYS A 5 -9.99 20.82 2.71
C LYS A 5 -10.80 19.55 2.37
N SER A 6 -10.23 18.62 1.60
CA SER A 6 -10.92 17.42 1.11
C SER A 6 -12.18 17.72 0.27
N ASP A 7 -12.20 18.82 -0.48
CA ASP A 7 -13.36 19.26 -1.26
C ASP A 7 -13.75 18.28 -2.37
N PHE A 8 -12.76 17.55 -2.91
CA PHE A 8 -12.97 16.56 -3.97
C PHE A 8 -13.54 15.22 -3.46
N GLY A 9 -13.57 15.04 -2.15
CA GLY A 9 -14.02 13.82 -1.50
C GLY A 9 -12.89 13.05 -0.81
N LYS A 10 -13.27 11.88 -0.29
CA LYS A 10 -12.42 10.99 0.51
C LYS A 10 -12.40 9.60 -0.08
N CYS A 11 -11.28 8.90 0.08
CA CYS A 11 -11.07 7.56 -0.43
C CYS A 11 -12.13 6.59 0.12
N PRO A 12 -12.80 5.79 -0.73
CA PRO A 12 -13.77 4.79 -0.28
C PRO A 12 -13.11 3.56 0.33
N ARG A 13 -11.80 3.34 0.10
CA ARG A 13 -11.06 2.22 0.67
C ARG A 13 -10.89 2.44 2.18
N VAL A 14 -11.40 1.49 2.98
CA VAL A 14 -11.37 1.55 4.45
C VAL A 14 -9.94 1.71 4.97
N MET A 15 -8.98 0.97 4.41
CA MET A 15 -7.56 1.02 4.79
C MET A 15 -6.87 2.37 4.51
N CYS A 16 -7.54 3.29 3.80
CA CYS A 16 -7.03 4.63 3.56
C CYS A 16 -7.51 5.66 4.58
N ASP A 17 -8.34 5.29 5.55
CA ASP A 17 -8.84 6.16 6.64
C ASP A 17 -9.49 7.46 6.13
N GLY A 18 -10.15 7.38 4.96
CA GLY A 18 -10.80 8.55 4.35
C GLY A 18 -9.82 9.62 3.87
N HIS A 19 -8.63 9.23 3.38
CA HIS A 19 -7.66 10.13 2.77
C HIS A 19 -8.26 11.01 1.65
N ALA A 20 -7.78 12.25 1.51
CA ALA A 20 -8.28 13.20 0.52
C ALA A 20 -7.99 12.73 -0.92
N LEU A 21 -8.93 12.99 -1.83
CA LEU A 21 -8.81 12.62 -3.23
C LEU A 21 -8.47 13.82 -4.13
N LEU A 22 -8.00 13.52 -5.34
CA LEU A 22 -7.77 14.50 -6.40
C LEU A 22 -8.57 14.13 -7.64
N PRO A 23 -9.12 15.09 -8.39
CA PRO A 23 -9.74 14.79 -9.67
C PRO A 23 -8.69 14.36 -10.69
N LEU A 24 -9.03 13.41 -11.56
CA LEU A 24 -8.28 13.10 -12.78
C LEU A 24 -9.22 12.82 -13.95
N GLY A 25 -8.73 13.01 -15.16
CA GLY A 25 -9.27 12.38 -16.37
C GLY A 25 -8.48 11.12 -16.72
N GLU A 26 -9.13 10.10 -17.27
CA GLU A 26 -8.41 8.94 -17.84
C GLU A 26 -7.88 9.24 -19.25
N SER A 27 -8.44 10.27 -19.90
CA SER A 27 -8.03 10.75 -21.21
C SER A 27 -8.01 12.28 -21.22
N ASP A 28 -7.10 12.86 -22.00
CA ASP A 28 -7.07 14.30 -22.30
C ASP A 28 -7.97 14.67 -23.48
N LEU A 29 -8.58 13.68 -24.15
CA LEU A 29 -9.52 13.90 -25.23
C LEU A 29 -10.93 14.11 -24.67
N PRO A 30 -11.65 15.16 -25.12
CA PRO A 30 -13.00 15.44 -24.64
C PRO A 30 -14.00 14.35 -25.04
N ASN A 31 -15.04 14.18 -24.21
CA ASN A 31 -16.13 13.21 -24.37
C ASN A 31 -15.71 11.73 -24.41
N VAL A 32 -14.50 11.39 -23.94
CA VAL A 32 -14.04 9.99 -23.85
C VAL A 32 -14.43 9.37 -22.51
N SER A 33 -14.08 10.03 -21.40
CA SER A 33 -14.39 9.54 -20.06
C SER A 33 -14.74 10.67 -19.11
N THR A 34 -15.60 10.36 -18.15
CA THR A 34 -16.00 11.29 -17.08
C THR A 34 -14.87 11.47 -16.08
N VAL A 35 -14.89 12.56 -15.32
CA VAL A 35 -13.94 12.77 -14.22
C VAL A 35 -13.95 11.61 -13.23
N LYS A 36 -12.75 11.19 -12.85
CA LYS A 36 -12.49 10.19 -11.82
C LYS A 36 -11.75 10.86 -10.66
N LEU A 37 -11.59 10.12 -9.56
CA LEU A 37 -10.89 10.58 -8.38
C LEU A 37 -9.71 9.67 -8.07
N TYR A 38 -8.50 10.22 -8.07
CA TYR A 38 -7.27 9.55 -7.69
C TYR A 38 -7.05 9.63 -6.18
N CYS A 39 -6.70 8.50 -5.56
CA CYS A 39 -6.24 8.45 -4.17
C CYS A 39 -4.71 8.31 -4.13
N PRO A 40 -3.97 9.28 -3.58
CA PRO A 40 -2.53 9.16 -3.47
C PRO A 40 -2.08 8.16 -2.39
N LYS A 41 -2.92 7.78 -1.41
CA LYS A 41 -2.54 6.79 -0.37
C LYS A 41 -2.53 5.35 -0.88
N CYS A 42 -3.48 4.98 -1.75
CA CYS A 42 -3.55 3.62 -2.33
C CYS A 42 -3.25 3.57 -3.83
N GLU A 43 -2.98 4.71 -4.46
CA GLU A 43 -2.60 4.82 -5.87
C GLU A 43 -3.62 4.20 -6.83
N ASP A 44 -4.90 4.40 -6.52
CA ASP A 44 -6.01 3.81 -7.27
C ASP A 44 -7.04 4.88 -7.63
N ILE A 45 -7.82 4.58 -8.68
CA ILE A 45 -8.78 5.47 -9.31
C ILE A 45 -10.20 5.05 -8.90
N TYR A 46 -11.00 6.03 -8.49
CA TYR A 46 -12.36 5.84 -8.01
C TYR A 46 -13.36 6.68 -8.77
N ASN A 47 -14.60 6.19 -8.83
CA ASN A 47 -15.72 6.98 -9.33
C ASN A 47 -16.18 7.99 -8.26
N PRO A 48 -16.54 9.24 -8.65
CA PRO A 48 -17.09 10.20 -7.72
C PRO A 48 -18.43 9.69 -7.14
N LYS A 49 -18.60 9.80 -5.82
CA LYS A 49 -19.80 9.30 -5.10
C LYS A 49 -21.08 10.04 -5.49
N SER A 50 -20.97 11.34 -5.79
CA SER A 50 -22.13 12.16 -6.14
C SER A 50 -22.36 12.13 -7.66
N SER A 51 -23.57 11.78 -8.06
CA SER A 51 -24.00 11.75 -9.46
C SER A 51 -23.84 13.09 -10.18
N ARG A 52 -23.86 14.21 -9.43
CA ARG A 52 -23.66 15.56 -9.98
C ARG A 52 -22.29 15.77 -10.62
N HIS A 53 -21.28 15.00 -10.19
CA HIS A 53 -19.93 15.09 -10.75
C HIS A 53 -19.69 14.03 -11.82
N SER A 54 -20.59 13.04 -11.95
CA SER A 54 -20.48 11.98 -12.96
C SER A 54 -20.72 12.47 -14.38
N SER A 55 -21.33 13.65 -14.57
CA SER A 55 -21.53 14.26 -15.90
C SER A 55 -20.40 15.21 -16.33
N ILE A 56 -19.39 15.42 -15.48
CA ILE A 56 -18.26 16.31 -15.79
C ILE A 56 -17.22 15.52 -16.60
N ASP A 57 -16.76 16.09 -17.70
CA ASP A 57 -15.70 15.51 -18.53
C ASP A 57 -14.36 15.49 -17.78
N GLY A 58 -13.67 14.35 -17.81
CA GLY A 58 -12.36 14.17 -17.20
C GLY A 58 -11.27 14.97 -17.91
N ALA A 59 -11.43 15.24 -19.21
CA ALA A 59 -10.45 15.97 -20.02
C ALA A 59 -10.18 17.40 -19.50
N TYR A 60 -11.13 18.00 -18.75
CA TYR A 60 -10.95 19.33 -18.16
C TYR A 60 -9.93 19.37 -17.02
N PHE A 61 -9.68 18.22 -16.38
CA PHE A 61 -8.65 18.07 -15.36
C PHE A 61 -7.36 17.52 -15.94
N GLY A 62 -7.48 16.67 -16.96
CA GLY A 62 -6.38 15.99 -17.62
C GLY A 62 -5.87 14.77 -16.87
N THR A 63 -5.01 14.02 -17.56
CA THR A 63 -4.42 12.75 -17.08
C THR A 63 -3.28 12.94 -16.09
N SER A 64 -2.59 14.08 -16.13
CA SER A 64 -1.32 14.29 -15.44
C SER A 64 -1.42 15.17 -14.18
N PHE A 65 -2.58 15.77 -13.91
CA PHE A 65 -2.75 16.76 -12.84
C PHE A 65 -2.30 16.24 -11.45
N HIS A 66 -2.72 15.03 -11.07
CA HIS A 66 -2.36 14.47 -9.77
C HIS A 66 -0.85 14.23 -9.65
N SER A 67 -0.20 13.73 -10.71
CA SER A 67 1.23 13.43 -10.72
C SER A 67 2.05 14.71 -10.63
N ILE A 68 1.71 15.73 -11.41
CA ILE A 68 2.39 17.04 -11.40
C ILE A 68 2.25 17.70 -10.02
N LEU A 69 1.07 17.61 -9.38
CA LEU A 69 0.86 18.19 -8.06
C LEU A 69 1.84 17.63 -7.02
N PHE A 70 2.08 16.32 -6.99
CA PHE A 70 3.02 15.70 -6.04
C PHE A 70 4.48 15.90 -6.43
N GLN A 71 4.78 16.09 -7.72
CA GLN A 71 6.12 16.48 -8.16
C GLN A 71 6.48 17.89 -7.69
N VAL A 72 5.54 18.84 -7.76
CA VAL A 72 5.74 20.23 -7.31
C VAL A 72 5.69 20.34 -5.78
N TYR A 73 4.85 19.54 -5.13
CA TYR A 73 4.69 19.53 -3.67
C TYR A 73 4.89 18.14 -3.07
N PRO A 74 6.15 17.65 -2.96
CA PRO A 74 6.44 16.32 -2.43
C PRO A 74 5.95 16.11 -0.99
N ALA A 75 5.93 17.17 -0.18
CA ALA A 75 5.45 17.13 1.20
C ALA A 75 3.94 16.80 1.34
N LEU A 76 3.17 16.85 0.25
CA LEU A 76 1.76 16.44 0.23
C LEU A 76 1.57 14.96 -0.12
N ASN A 77 2.61 14.26 -0.56
CA ASN A 77 2.54 12.84 -0.88
C ASN A 77 2.44 12.04 0.42
N PRO A 78 1.33 11.32 0.65
CA PRO A 78 1.18 10.53 1.87
C PRO A 78 2.15 9.36 1.88
N GLU A 79 2.59 8.99 3.08
CA GLU A 79 3.27 7.73 3.29
C GLU A 79 2.34 6.56 2.93
N LYS A 80 2.92 5.56 2.27
CA LYS A 80 2.16 4.41 1.79
C LYS A 80 2.03 3.39 2.90
N SER A 81 0.96 2.61 2.84
CA SER A 81 0.67 1.57 3.82
C SER A 81 0.66 0.20 3.15
N SER A 82 1.35 -0.77 3.75
CA SER A 82 1.32 -2.18 3.37
C SER A 82 0.11 -2.94 3.91
N ARG A 83 -0.70 -2.30 4.78
CA ARG A 83 -1.89 -2.89 5.41
C ARG A 83 -2.88 -3.38 4.37
N ARG A 84 -3.32 -4.62 4.53
CA ARG A 84 -4.34 -5.26 3.71
C ARG A 84 -5.45 -5.80 4.57
N TYR A 85 -6.68 -5.73 4.05
CA TYR A 85 -7.82 -6.35 4.69
C TYR A 85 -7.67 -7.88 4.71
N GLU A 86 -7.69 -8.47 5.91
CA GLU A 86 -7.68 -9.92 6.13
C GLU A 86 -9.09 -10.44 6.47
N PRO A 87 -9.74 -11.20 5.57
CA PRO A 87 -11.05 -11.77 5.87
C PRO A 87 -10.95 -12.88 6.92
N ARG A 88 -11.75 -12.75 7.99
CA ARG A 88 -11.81 -13.70 9.11
C ARG A 88 -13.25 -14.14 9.39
N ILE A 89 -13.43 -15.43 9.68
CA ILE A 89 -14.70 -16.02 10.11
C ILE A 89 -14.46 -16.68 11.47
N TYR A 90 -15.20 -16.26 12.51
CA TYR A 90 -14.97 -16.67 13.90
C TYR A 90 -13.50 -16.51 14.36
N GLY A 91 -12.80 -15.49 13.85
CA GLY A 91 -11.38 -15.23 14.16
C GLY A 91 -10.37 -15.97 13.25
N PHE A 92 -10.80 -17.01 12.53
CA PHE A 92 -9.96 -17.78 11.62
C PHE A 92 -9.85 -17.13 10.24
N LYS A 93 -8.63 -17.10 9.67
CA LYS A 93 -8.40 -16.63 8.29
C LYS A 93 -9.07 -17.57 7.29
N VAL A 94 -9.72 -17.03 6.26
CA VAL A 94 -10.36 -17.83 5.20
C VAL A 94 -9.28 -18.50 4.33
N HIS A 95 -9.29 -19.84 4.21
CA HIS A 95 -8.21 -20.62 3.60
C HIS A 95 -7.77 -20.14 2.20
N ALA A 96 -8.72 -19.92 1.28
CA ALA A 96 -8.42 -19.48 -0.09
C ALA A 96 -7.81 -18.07 -0.12
N ALA A 97 -8.40 -17.13 0.62
CA ALA A 97 -7.88 -15.77 0.71
C ALA A 97 -6.51 -15.73 1.41
N ALA A 98 -6.30 -16.59 2.42
CA ALA A 98 -5.04 -16.71 3.12
C ALA A 98 -3.93 -17.28 2.24
N ALA A 99 -4.23 -18.29 1.42
CA ALA A 99 -3.26 -18.85 0.47
C ALA A 99 -2.81 -17.81 -0.57
N LEU A 100 -3.76 -17.07 -1.15
CA LEU A 100 -3.45 -15.99 -2.09
C LEU A 100 -2.66 -14.85 -1.42
N ALA A 101 -3.04 -14.46 -0.20
CA ALA A 101 -2.34 -13.44 0.56
C ALA A 101 -0.88 -13.82 0.79
N ARG A 102 -0.61 -15.05 1.28
CA ARG A 102 0.75 -15.56 1.49
C ARG A 102 1.60 -15.52 0.21
N TYR A 103 1.03 -15.91 -0.93
CA TYR A 103 1.74 -15.83 -2.21
C TYR A 103 2.07 -14.38 -2.59
N GLN A 104 1.11 -13.46 -2.46
CA GLN A 104 1.30 -12.06 -2.81
C GLN A 104 2.28 -11.34 -1.87
N ASP A 105 2.31 -11.71 -0.59
CA ASP A 105 3.26 -11.16 0.38
C ASP A 105 4.68 -11.64 0.07
N HIS A 106 4.86 -12.92 -0.27
CA HIS A 106 6.15 -13.43 -0.75
C HIS A 106 6.65 -12.68 -1.99
N GLN A 107 5.79 -12.49 -2.99
CA GLN A 107 6.15 -11.73 -4.20
C GLN A 107 6.52 -10.27 -3.89
N ARG A 108 5.86 -9.66 -2.90
CA ARG A 108 6.18 -8.30 -2.43
C ARG A 108 7.54 -8.25 -1.75
N GLU A 109 7.85 -9.20 -0.88
CA GLU A 109 9.16 -9.28 -0.21
C GLU A 109 10.30 -9.46 -1.23
N GLU A 110 10.13 -10.33 -2.22
CA GLU A 110 11.09 -10.49 -3.32
C GLU A 110 11.27 -9.18 -4.11
N LEU A 111 10.20 -8.43 -4.36
CA LEU A 111 10.29 -7.12 -5.00
C LEU A 111 11.02 -6.11 -4.11
N LYS A 112 10.71 -6.05 -2.81
CA LYS A 112 11.40 -5.18 -1.84
C LYS A 112 12.90 -5.46 -1.83
N TRP A 113 13.30 -6.74 -1.81
CA TRP A 113 14.70 -7.15 -1.87
C TRP A 113 15.39 -6.65 -3.15
N ARG A 114 14.77 -6.86 -4.32
CA ARG A 114 15.32 -6.39 -5.60
C ARG A 114 15.45 -4.86 -5.68
N LEU A 115 14.51 -4.14 -5.09
CA LEU A 115 14.58 -2.68 -5.03
C LEU A 115 15.68 -2.20 -4.07
N ALA A 116 15.85 -2.87 -2.93
CA ALA A 116 16.93 -2.57 -1.99
C ALA A 116 18.32 -2.81 -2.60
N GLU A 117 18.49 -3.89 -3.37
CA GLU A 117 19.74 -4.14 -4.14
C GLU A 117 20.02 -3.03 -5.16
N ALA A 118 18.98 -2.40 -5.69
CA ALA A 118 19.08 -1.27 -6.61
C ALA A 118 19.19 0.10 -5.91
N ASP A 119 19.36 0.14 -4.58
CA ASP A 119 19.41 1.35 -3.74
C ASP A 119 18.12 2.20 -3.81
N ILE A 120 16.97 1.55 -4.06
CA ILE A 120 15.65 2.18 -4.10
C ILE A 120 14.88 1.82 -2.83
N HIS A 121 14.88 2.73 -1.86
CA HIS A 121 14.14 2.58 -0.61
C HIS A 121 12.82 3.34 -0.63
N HIS A 122 11.70 2.62 -0.64
CA HIS A 122 10.37 3.20 -0.48
C HIS A 122 9.88 3.03 0.96
N LYS A 123 9.69 4.13 1.70
CA LYS A 123 9.23 4.09 3.10
C LYS A 123 7.74 3.73 3.20
N PHE A 124 7.42 2.70 3.96
CA PHE A 124 6.05 2.38 4.37
C PHE A 124 5.88 2.69 5.86
N ILE A 125 4.66 3.06 6.26
CA ILE A 125 4.34 3.41 7.66
C ILE A 125 4.68 2.28 8.64
N GLU A 126 4.51 1.02 8.24
CA GLU A 126 4.82 -0.13 9.10
C GLU A 126 6.32 -0.36 9.28
N ASP A 127 7.14 0.08 8.34
CA ASP A 127 8.60 -0.09 8.40
C ASP A 127 9.21 0.96 9.37
N SER A 128 8.50 2.05 9.71
CA SER A 128 8.94 3.02 10.72
C SER A 128 8.49 2.67 12.15
N ASP A 129 7.29 2.09 12.29
CA ASP A 129 6.76 1.69 13.61
C ASP A 129 7.61 0.58 14.26
N SER A 130 8.37 -0.20 13.48
CA SER A 130 9.25 -1.28 13.98
C SER A 130 10.55 -0.79 14.61
N ASP A 131 11.03 0.41 14.28
CA ASP A 131 12.28 0.95 14.83
C ASP A 131 12.07 1.58 16.21
N ASP A 132 10.85 2.06 16.52
CA ASP A 132 10.50 2.66 17.81
C ASP A 132 10.22 1.61 18.92
N ASP A 133 9.96 0.35 18.54
CA ASP A 133 9.77 -0.79 19.46
C ASP A 133 11.08 -1.56 19.76
N ALA A 134 12.24 -1.06 19.32
CA ALA A 134 13.55 -1.58 19.71
C ALA A 134 13.83 -1.22 21.18
N PHE A 135 13.21 -1.96 22.12
CA PHE A 135 13.57 -1.92 23.53
C PHE A 135 15.09 -2.10 23.68
N GLU A 136 15.75 -1.16 24.35
CA GLU A 136 17.10 -1.34 24.92
C GLU A 136 17.04 -2.56 25.85
N TYR A 137 17.47 -3.73 25.35
CA TYR A 137 17.83 -4.84 26.22
C TYR A 137 19.19 -4.49 26.81
N ASP A 138 19.23 -4.41 28.15
CA ASP A 138 20.41 -4.17 28.99
C ASP A 138 21.60 -5.05 28.54
N ASP A 139 22.78 -4.43 28.34
CA ASP A 139 23.97 -4.97 27.65
C ASP A 139 24.70 -6.10 28.44
N ASP A 140 24.17 -6.48 29.61
CA ASP A 140 24.86 -7.33 30.59
C ASP A 140 24.77 -8.84 30.28
N TYR A 141 23.97 -9.26 29.30
CA TYR A 141 23.76 -10.67 28.93
C TYR A 141 24.43 -11.08 27.60
N ALA A 142 25.13 -10.16 26.93
CA ALA A 142 25.68 -10.39 25.59
C ALA A 142 27.00 -11.19 25.56
N GLU A 143 27.76 -11.25 26.66
CA GLU A 143 29.12 -11.79 26.62
C GLU A 143 29.21 -13.33 26.77
N SER A 144 28.10 -14.04 26.99
CA SER A 144 28.12 -15.50 27.20
C SER A 144 27.58 -16.38 26.05
N HIS A 145 27.01 -15.80 24.98
CA HIS A 145 26.43 -16.58 23.88
C HIS A 145 26.72 -16.04 22.47
N ALA A 146 27.96 -15.65 22.19
CA ALA A 146 28.42 -15.46 20.81
C ALA A 146 28.56 -16.80 20.07
N VAL A 147 27.45 -17.34 19.56
CA VAL A 147 27.44 -18.41 18.55
C VAL A 147 26.82 -17.87 17.27
N SER A 148 27.66 -17.79 16.24
CA SER A 148 27.40 -17.37 14.85
C SER A 148 25.94 -17.51 14.39
N ALA A 149 25.24 -16.38 14.28
CA ALA A 149 23.96 -16.28 13.58
C ALA A 149 24.20 -16.42 12.06
N LYS A 150 24.37 -17.65 11.59
CA LYS A 150 24.06 -17.98 10.21
C LYS A 150 22.55 -17.87 10.04
N HIS A 151 22.17 -17.18 8.97
CA HIS A 151 20.83 -16.90 8.49
C HIS A 151 19.92 -18.15 8.51
N ASP A 152 19.26 -18.40 9.64
CA ASP A 152 18.18 -19.37 9.73
C ASP A 152 16.94 -18.74 9.11
N LYS A 153 16.54 -19.30 7.96
CA LYS A 153 15.24 -19.03 7.36
C LYS A 153 14.18 -19.28 8.42
N ILE A 154 13.41 -18.26 8.77
CA ILE A 154 12.19 -18.40 9.55
C ILE A 154 11.38 -19.52 8.88
N LEU A 155 11.26 -20.66 9.56
CA LEU A 155 10.42 -21.77 9.14
C LEU A 155 8.97 -21.28 9.18
N GLY A 156 8.50 -20.73 8.06
CA GLY A 156 7.08 -20.57 7.81
C GLY A 156 6.41 -21.94 7.91
N ASP A 157 5.31 -22.00 8.66
CA ASP A 157 4.48 -23.19 8.91
C ASP A 157 4.57 -24.25 7.78
N ALA A 158 5.18 -25.39 8.11
CA ALA A 158 5.42 -26.52 7.21
C ALA A 158 4.13 -27.19 6.65
N ALA A 159 2.95 -26.64 6.96
CA ALA A 159 1.67 -27.13 6.48
C ALA A 159 1.35 -26.71 5.02
N SER A 160 1.92 -25.61 4.50
CA SER A 160 1.58 -25.14 3.13
C SER A 160 2.42 -25.76 2.01
N THR A 161 3.60 -26.30 2.27
CA THR A 161 4.47 -26.88 1.23
C THR A 161 3.98 -28.25 0.72
N ARG A 162 3.01 -28.88 1.41
CA ARG A 162 2.50 -30.21 1.05
C ARG A 162 1.44 -30.23 -0.06
N MET A 163 0.96 -29.08 -0.54
CA MET A 163 -0.19 -29.03 -1.46
C MET A 163 0.17 -28.79 -2.94
N ASN A 164 1.45 -28.56 -3.28
CA ASN A 164 1.87 -28.28 -4.66
C ASN A 164 2.68 -29.43 -5.29
N VAL A 165 2.30 -30.68 -5.04
CA VAL A 165 2.77 -31.84 -5.82
C VAL A 165 1.60 -32.81 -6.01
N ALA A 166 0.59 -32.39 -6.75
CA ALA A 166 -0.32 -33.31 -7.42
C ALA A 166 -0.71 -32.67 -8.76
N LYS A 167 -0.49 -33.49 -9.79
CA LYS A 167 -0.43 -33.23 -11.23
C LYS A 167 -1.77 -32.76 -11.81
#